data_AF-A0A9D1CUJ5-F1
#
_entry.id   AF-A0A9D1CUJ5-F1
#
_cell.length_a   1.000
_cell.length_b   1.000
_cell.length_c   1.000
_cell.angle_alpha   90.00
_cell.angle_beta   90.00
_cell.angle_gamma   90.00
#
_symmetry.space_group_name_H-M   'P 1'
#
loop_
_entity.id
_entity.type
_entity.pdbx_description
1 polymer ?
#
loop_
_entity_poly.entity_id
_entity_poly.type
_entity_poly.pdbx_seq_one_letter_code
_entity_poly.pdbx_strand_id
1 'polypeptide(L)'
;MPEGTSISIGSTLNNWTPSDTDWFAKKVDDTHYRLTKTLDASYIGTAIEYKWTQQTAETADRTHMWDLVEEYENRTFTLLAGENIINDTVYSFKQVRDPSVQPSSPDDTAELIFNITIPYAIPDDANISMGSSLNDWDPTDADWFAEKVDDTHYRLTKILDASYIGLIAEYKWTLQINGQAQMWGQAEVDAEGNNVANRRVTVYPGENVINDTIIGFQQDSGLTTVTGGTLEVVRMVMPQYEDQRERNIRIWLPKGYDPADTSKRYPVLYMHDGQNIFDQYTSSSGEWQVDESIADMIDAGYEGVIVVGVDHGAMERRNELCPAGYGVASIGNVPTGEQYAEFIVHTLKPYIDKHYNTLPDRGNTGIGGSSMGGLESFYMATTYPDIFGYALCLSPALAFFTDAELEKVFDTIDYSDPLQLPKMYLSCGGSDSTETWFLPAVIFTNEALLKRGYPADKLYTFIDESLAHVEADWAKIFPDAFKWAAGSNPIDPTDPTEPVTEGTEPTEPVTEATDPTEPVTEGTEPTEPVTGATDPTEPVTEGTEPTESVTEAIDSTEPVTGAVSANGVVQTGGSTPFAILVFIFLASGSILFVFKKKGLWFKK
;
A
#
# COMPACT_ATOMS: atom_id res chain seq x y z
N MET A 1 18.86 18.92 4.54
CA MET A 1 18.78 19.12 6.00
C MET A 1 17.38 18.72 6.48
N PRO A 2 17.24 17.97 7.59
CA PRO A 2 15.92 17.63 8.16
C PRO A 2 15.09 18.86 8.48
N GLU A 3 13.76 18.75 8.41
CA GLU A 3 12.84 19.84 8.74
C GLU A 3 12.97 20.24 10.22
N GLY A 4 12.89 21.55 10.53
CA GLY A 4 13.11 22.07 11.88
C GLY A 4 14.60 22.25 12.28
N THR A 5 15.53 21.99 11.37
CA THR A 5 16.97 22.17 11.61
C THR A 5 17.41 23.61 11.37
N SER A 6 18.21 24.17 12.28
CA SER A 6 18.89 25.46 12.12
C SER A 6 20.39 25.28 11.90
N ILE A 7 20.99 26.15 11.09
CA ILE A 7 22.45 26.22 10.94
C ILE A 7 22.94 27.47 11.66
N SER A 8 23.99 27.35 12.46
CA SER A 8 24.62 28.48 13.13
C SER A 8 26.13 28.39 13.11
N ILE A 9 26.79 29.47 13.56
CA ILE A 9 28.24 29.53 13.68
C ILE A 9 28.63 29.61 15.15
N GLY A 10 29.58 28.78 15.59
CA GLY A 10 30.40 29.06 16.77
C GLY A 10 31.72 29.69 16.36
N SER A 11 32.11 30.80 16.97
CA SER A 11 33.30 31.55 16.57
C SER A 11 33.92 32.34 17.71
N THR A 12 35.15 32.81 17.48
CA THR A 12 35.79 33.83 18.33
C THR A 12 34.97 35.11 18.51
N LEU A 13 34.03 35.42 17.60
CA LEU A 13 33.15 36.60 17.69
C LEU A 13 31.96 36.42 18.63
N ASN A 14 31.56 35.18 18.91
CA ASN A 14 30.47 34.87 19.82
C ASN A 14 30.91 33.99 21.00
N ASN A 15 32.20 34.04 21.34
CA ASN A 15 32.80 33.22 22.40
C ASN A 15 32.48 31.72 22.24
N TRP A 16 32.47 31.22 21.00
CA TRP A 16 32.16 29.84 20.68
C TRP A 16 30.78 29.41 21.24
N THR A 17 29.78 30.28 21.11
CA THR A 17 28.40 30.04 21.59
C THR A 17 27.44 29.91 20.40
N PRO A 18 27.36 28.73 19.75
CA PRO A 18 26.51 28.52 18.57
C PRO A 18 25.00 28.61 18.85
N SER A 19 24.54 28.53 20.11
CA SER A 19 23.11 28.76 20.49
C SER A 19 22.71 30.22 20.49
N ASP A 20 23.64 31.16 20.31
CA ASP A 20 23.28 32.55 20.11
C ASP A 20 22.48 32.68 18.81
N THR A 21 21.16 32.86 18.93
CA THR A 21 20.23 32.92 17.80
C THR A 21 20.56 34.04 16.82
N ASP A 22 21.28 35.06 17.27
CA ASP A 22 21.74 36.12 16.38
C ASP A 22 22.73 35.57 15.32
N TRP A 23 23.40 34.44 15.58
CA TRP A 23 24.38 33.80 14.70
C TRP A 23 23.79 32.66 13.86
N PHE A 24 22.46 32.58 13.77
CA PHE A 24 21.79 31.59 12.93
C PHE A 24 21.76 32.07 11.47
N ALA A 25 22.14 31.19 10.56
CA ALA A 25 22.05 31.43 9.14
C ALA A 25 20.60 31.27 8.67
N LYS A 26 20.19 32.16 7.78
CA LYS A 26 18.87 32.10 7.14
C LYS A 26 18.93 31.16 5.94
N LYS A 27 17.96 30.26 5.83
CA LYS A 27 17.79 29.40 4.64
C LYS A 27 17.51 30.29 3.43
N VAL A 28 18.27 30.10 2.35
CA VAL A 28 18.08 30.75 1.05
C VAL A 28 17.35 29.80 0.11
N ASP A 29 17.81 28.55 0.06
CA ASP A 29 17.17 27.41 -0.62
C ASP A 29 17.54 26.11 0.12
N ASP A 30 17.23 24.94 -0.45
CA ASP A 30 17.45 23.63 0.19
C ASP A 30 18.92 23.29 0.45
N THR A 31 19.84 23.94 -0.25
CA THR A 31 21.29 23.68 -0.16
C THR A 31 22.09 24.91 0.28
N HIS A 32 21.52 26.11 0.26
CA HIS A 32 22.21 27.36 0.59
C HIS A 32 21.64 28.06 1.83
N TYR A 33 22.56 28.49 2.70
CA TYR A 33 22.27 29.24 3.92
C TYR A 33 23.15 30.50 3.97
N ARG A 34 22.61 31.58 4.53
CA ARG A 34 23.32 32.88 4.61
C ARG A 34 23.24 33.48 6.01
N LEU A 35 24.40 33.79 6.58
CA LEU A 35 24.55 34.62 7.77
C LEU A 35 25.14 35.98 7.36
N THR A 36 24.58 37.08 7.88
CA THR A 36 25.09 38.44 7.64
C THR A 36 25.27 39.15 8.96
N LYS A 37 26.47 39.70 9.19
CA LYS A 37 26.84 40.42 10.42
C LYS A 37 27.52 41.74 10.10
N THR A 38 27.13 42.78 10.81
CA THR A 38 27.87 44.05 10.85
C THR A 38 28.71 44.04 12.12
N LEU A 39 30.03 44.17 11.98
CA LEU A 39 30.99 44.12 13.07
C LEU A 39 31.60 45.51 13.29
N ASP A 40 32.00 45.80 14.53
CA ASP A 40 32.68 47.06 14.85
C ASP A 40 34.04 47.15 14.16
N ALA A 41 34.48 48.38 13.85
CA ALA A 41 35.77 48.65 13.23
C ALA A 41 36.96 48.13 14.07
N SER A 42 36.79 47.91 15.38
CA SER A 42 37.82 47.33 16.26
C SER A 42 38.25 45.91 15.87
N TYR A 43 37.42 45.18 15.12
CA TYR A 43 37.75 43.82 14.66
C TYR A 43 38.54 43.81 13.36
N ILE A 44 38.72 44.95 12.68
CA ILE A 44 39.47 45.01 11.43
C ILE A 44 40.92 44.60 11.66
N GLY A 45 41.40 43.65 10.87
CA GLY A 45 42.74 43.07 10.96
C GLY A 45 42.86 41.90 11.96
N THR A 46 41.78 41.53 12.65
CA THR A 46 41.76 40.34 13.52
C THR A 46 41.52 39.07 12.70
N ALA A 47 42.18 37.98 13.11
CA ALA A 47 41.88 36.64 12.62
C ALA A 47 40.66 36.11 13.38
N ILE A 48 39.63 35.74 12.62
CA ILE A 48 38.40 35.16 13.12
C ILE A 48 38.44 33.66 12.87
N GLU A 49 38.48 32.90 13.96
CA GLU A 49 38.26 31.45 13.90
C GLU A 49 36.77 31.14 14.11
N TYR A 50 36.27 30.17 13.35
CA TYR A 50 34.86 29.78 13.40
C TYR A 50 34.62 28.34 12.89
N LYS A 51 33.43 27.82 13.23
CA LYS A 51 32.89 26.56 12.70
C LYS A 51 31.38 26.63 12.50
N TRP A 52 30.91 25.91 11.48
CA TRP A 52 29.49 25.65 11.27
C TRP A 52 28.98 24.55 12.19
N THR A 53 27.79 24.77 12.76
CA THR A 53 27.07 23.80 13.60
C THR A 53 25.64 23.65 13.12
N GLN A 54 25.10 22.44 13.27
CA GLN A 54 23.71 22.13 13.03
C GLN A 54 22.97 22.01 14.38
N GLN A 55 21.80 22.62 14.48
CA GLN A 55 20.92 22.51 15.65
C GLN A 55 19.59 21.88 15.27
N THR A 56 19.20 20.86 16.02
CA THR A 56 17.88 20.21 15.98
C THR A 56 17.13 20.54 17.27
N ALA A 57 15.87 20.10 17.40
CA ALA A 57 15.12 20.23 18.66
C ALA A 57 15.83 19.57 19.86
N GLU A 58 16.68 18.56 19.61
CA GLU A 58 17.43 17.81 20.62
C GLU A 58 18.76 18.49 21.00
N THR A 59 19.43 19.16 20.05
CA THR A 59 20.71 19.84 20.30
C THR A 59 20.57 21.33 20.62
N ALA A 60 19.35 21.82 20.81
CA ALA A 60 19.03 23.22 21.12
C ALA A 60 19.45 23.66 22.54
N ASP A 61 19.78 22.72 23.44
CA ASP A 61 20.28 23.04 24.78
C ASP A 61 21.79 23.31 24.78
N ARG A 62 22.28 24.05 25.80
CA ARG A 62 23.70 24.47 25.90
C ARG A 62 24.70 23.32 26.05
N THR A 63 24.24 22.11 26.31
CA THR A 63 25.05 20.93 26.62
C THR A 63 25.39 20.13 25.36
N HIS A 64 24.53 20.17 24.34
CA HIS A 64 24.59 19.33 23.14
C HIS A 64 24.87 20.08 21.83
N MET A 65 25.13 21.39 21.89
CA MET A 65 25.28 22.24 20.69
C MET A 65 26.50 21.91 19.80
N TRP A 66 27.46 21.15 20.32
CA TRP A 66 28.68 20.76 19.61
C TRP A 66 28.61 19.34 19.06
N ASP A 67 27.50 18.64 19.29
CA ASP A 67 27.33 17.24 18.89
C ASP A 67 27.17 17.11 17.36
N LEU A 68 26.67 18.16 16.70
CA LEU A 68 26.53 18.27 15.25
C LEU A 68 27.37 19.43 14.69
N VAL A 69 28.67 19.42 14.95
CA VAL A 69 29.64 20.40 14.41
C VAL A 69 30.27 19.89 13.11
N GLU A 70 30.60 20.77 12.17
CA GLU A 70 31.36 20.37 10.98
C GLU A 70 32.67 19.64 11.36
N GLU A 71 32.99 18.59 10.60
CA GLU A 71 34.07 17.64 10.93
C GLU A 71 35.49 18.19 10.72
N TYR A 72 35.64 19.28 9.96
CA TYR A 72 36.94 19.89 9.63
C TYR A 72 37.56 20.65 10.82
N GLU A 73 38.85 21.02 10.71
CA GLU A 73 39.47 21.95 11.67
C GLU A 73 38.79 23.32 11.67
N ASN A 74 39.06 24.15 12.70
CA ASN A 74 38.52 25.50 12.77
C ASN A 74 38.86 26.29 11.49
N ARG A 75 37.85 26.83 10.83
CA ARG A 75 38.05 27.74 9.69
C ARG A 75 38.57 29.07 10.21
N THR A 76 39.40 29.74 9.42
CA THR A 76 39.98 31.03 9.79
C THR A 76 39.95 32.00 8.63
N PHE A 77 39.54 33.25 8.88
CA PHE A 77 39.73 34.36 7.94
C PHE A 77 40.19 35.62 8.68
N THR A 78 40.83 36.56 7.97
CA THR A 78 41.16 37.88 8.54
C THR A 78 40.10 38.90 8.14
N LEU A 79 39.51 39.60 9.11
CA LEU A 79 38.49 40.60 8.82
C LEU A 79 39.12 41.84 8.17
N LEU A 80 38.71 42.18 6.95
CA LEU A 80 39.15 43.38 6.24
C LEU A 80 38.16 44.53 6.42
N ALA A 81 38.59 45.77 6.16
CA ALA A 81 37.67 46.90 6.13
C ALA A 81 36.71 46.80 4.94
N GLY A 82 35.41 47.04 5.17
CA GLY A 82 34.37 46.94 4.15
C GLY A 82 33.67 45.58 4.15
N GLU A 83 33.12 45.19 3.00
CA GLU A 83 32.39 43.93 2.85
C GLU A 83 33.36 42.75 2.72
N ASN A 84 33.15 41.71 3.54
CA ASN A 84 33.88 40.45 3.49
C ASN A 84 32.88 39.36 3.13
N ILE A 85 33.06 38.69 2.00
CA ILE A 85 32.22 37.58 1.56
C ILE A 85 33.01 36.29 1.73
N ILE A 86 32.46 35.36 2.51
CA ILE A 86 33.05 34.06 2.79
C ILE A 86 32.11 33.01 2.24
N ASN A 87 32.63 32.13 1.39
CA ASN A 87 31.88 31.04 0.80
C ASN A 87 32.45 29.73 1.33
N ASP A 88 31.66 29.03 2.14
CA ASP A 88 32.01 27.73 2.70
C ASP A 88 31.13 26.65 2.11
N THR A 89 31.75 25.50 1.83
CA THR A 89 31.04 24.24 1.62
C THR A 89 31.20 23.40 2.89
N VAL A 90 30.07 23.00 3.47
CA VAL A 90 30.02 22.07 4.61
C VAL A 90 29.49 20.74 4.07
N TYR A 91 30.34 19.73 4.05
CA TYR A 91 30.00 18.42 3.47
C TYR A 91 29.19 17.56 4.45
N SER A 92 29.50 17.62 5.75
CA SER A 92 28.82 16.87 6.81
C SER A 92 28.97 17.58 8.17
N PHE A 93 28.06 17.27 9.10
CA PHE A 93 28.18 17.58 10.53
C PHE A 93 28.43 16.27 11.29
N LYS A 94 29.17 16.33 12.40
CA LYS A 94 29.44 15.18 13.26
C LYS A 94 28.15 14.42 13.58
N GLN A 95 28.21 13.10 13.48
CA GLN A 95 27.06 12.23 13.70
C GLN A 95 26.74 12.10 15.19
N VAL A 96 25.43 12.08 15.51
CA VAL A 96 24.94 11.91 16.88
C VAL A 96 25.32 10.52 17.38
N ARG A 97 25.84 10.44 18.61
CA ARG A 97 26.15 9.18 19.27
C ARG A 97 25.36 9.02 20.56
N ASP A 98 24.98 7.79 20.87
CA ASP A 98 24.57 7.40 22.22
C ASP A 98 25.83 7.27 23.10
N PRO A 99 26.05 8.15 24.08
CA PRO A 99 27.23 8.11 24.93
C PRO A 99 27.28 6.89 25.85
N SER A 100 26.15 6.17 26.01
CA SER A 100 26.09 4.93 26.81
C SER A 100 26.53 3.69 26.03
N VAL A 101 26.66 3.79 24.71
CA VAL A 101 27.04 2.71 23.81
C VAL A 101 28.41 3.00 23.24
N GLN A 102 29.40 2.20 23.61
CA GLN A 102 30.79 2.36 23.17
C GLN A 102 31.36 0.99 22.80
N PRO A 103 32.30 0.93 21.84
CA PRO A 103 33.03 -0.30 21.58
C PRO A 103 33.84 -0.69 22.83
N SER A 104 33.87 -1.98 23.11
CA SER A 104 34.72 -2.57 24.15
C SER A 104 36.14 -2.85 23.64
N SER A 105 36.29 -3.03 22.33
CA SER A 105 37.55 -3.27 21.63
C SER A 105 37.57 -2.59 20.25
N PRO A 106 38.73 -2.17 19.72
CA PRO A 106 38.87 -1.74 18.31
C PRO A 106 38.51 -2.82 17.29
N ASP A 107 38.54 -4.09 17.69
CA ASP A 107 38.18 -5.23 16.85
C ASP A 107 36.68 -5.57 16.92
N ASP A 108 35.90 -4.83 17.72
CA ASP A 108 34.45 -5.03 17.77
C ASP A 108 33.84 -4.71 16.40
N THR A 109 32.76 -5.42 16.08
CA THR A 109 31.98 -5.20 14.86
C THR A 109 30.52 -5.05 15.23
N ALA A 110 29.78 -4.36 14.36
CA ALA A 110 28.34 -4.30 14.41
C ALA A 110 27.78 -4.83 13.09
N GLU A 111 26.86 -5.77 13.17
CA GLU A 111 26.11 -6.29 12.03
C GLU A 111 24.69 -5.70 12.08
N LEU A 112 24.34 -4.88 11.09
CA LEU A 112 22.99 -4.37 10.91
C LEU A 112 22.25 -5.26 9.92
N ILE A 113 21.11 -5.82 10.34
CA ILE A 113 20.25 -6.66 9.53
C ILE A 113 18.88 -5.97 9.44
N PHE A 114 18.58 -5.42 8.26
CA PHE A 114 17.28 -4.83 7.97
C PHE A 114 16.42 -5.86 7.24
N ASN A 115 15.31 -6.26 7.86
CA ASN A 115 14.25 -7.03 7.22
C ASN A 115 13.15 -6.04 6.82
N ILE A 116 12.86 -5.96 5.53
CA ILE A 116 11.93 -5.00 4.95
C ILE A 116 10.70 -5.76 4.46
N THR A 117 9.52 -5.34 4.90
CA THR A 117 8.22 -5.82 4.39
C THR A 117 7.52 -4.69 3.64
N ILE A 118 7.03 -5.00 2.44
CA ILE A 118 6.21 -4.11 1.61
C ILE A 118 4.87 -4.78 1.29
N PRO A 119 3.80 -4.03 0.99
CA PRO A 119 2.46 -4.62 0.83
C PRO A 119 2.20 -5.21 -0.57
N TYR A 120 3.08 -4.99 -1.54
CA TYR A 120 2.89 -5.34 -2.94
C TYR A 120 4.24 -5.62 -3.63
N ALA A 121 4.21 -6.35 -4.74
CA ALA A 121 5.40 -6.56 -5.57
C ALA A 121 5.83 -5.24 -6.26
N ILE A 122 7.13 -4.95 -6.28
CA ILE A 122 7.69 -3.84 -7.06
C ILE A 122 7.97 -4.28 -8.51
N PRO A 123 8.08 -3.34 -9.47
CA PRO A 123 8.46 -3.65 -10.85
C PRO A 123 9.79 -4.43 -10.95
N ASP A 124 9.90 -5.33 -11.92
CA ASP A 124 11.07 -6.19 -12.12
C ASP A 124 12.38 -5.43 -12.38
N ASP A 125 12.29 -4.19 -12.87
CA ASP A 125 13.41 -3.29 -13.14
C ASP A 125 13.73 -2.35 -11.96
N ALA A 126 13.04 -2.53 -10.83
CA ALA A 126 13.20 -1.73 -9.62
C ALA A 126 13.94 -2.50 -8.52
N ASN A 127 14.56 -1.76 -7.60
CA ASN A 127 15.17 -2.32 -6.39
C ASN A 127 14.93 -1.40 -5.18
N ILE A 128 14.79 -1.99 -3.98
CA ILE A 128 14.72 -1.24 -2.74
C ILE A 128 16.13 -0.85 -2.32
N SER A 129 16.33 0.42 -2.03
CA SER A 129 17.61 0.96 -1.57
C SER A 129 17.43 1.85 -0.36
N MET A 130 18.54 2.13 0.33
CA MET A 130 18.57 2.99 1.50
C MET A 130 19.48 4.20 1.28
N GLY A 131 18.95 5.40 1.51
CA GLY A 131 19.79 6.56 1.79
C GLY A 131 19.89 6.77 3.29
N SER A 132 21.11 6.95 3.80
CA SER A 132 21.43 6.97 5.22
C SER A 132 22.60 7.90 5.53
N SER A 133 22.69 8.36 6.78
CA SER A 133 23.92 8.95 7.31
C SER A 133 25.14 8.03 7.21
N LEU A 134 24.96 6.72 6.99
CA LEU A 134 26.05 5.75 6.83
C LEU A 134 26.60 5.66 5.39
N ASN A 135 25.89 6.24 4.41
CA ASN A 135 26.28 6.26 3.00
C ASN A 135 26.09 7.64 2.36
N ASP A 136 26.32 8.70 3.14
CA ASP A 136 26.23 10.09 2.69
C ASP A 136 24.88 10.47 2.07
N TRP A 137 23.80 9.80 2.47
CA TRP A 137 22.46 9.94 1.91
C TRP A 137 22.40 9.69 0.39
N ASP A 138 23.24 8.78 -0.10
CA ASP A 138 23.24 8.31 -1.49
C ASP A 138 22.43 7.00 -1.62
N PRO A 139 21.14 7.06 -2.00
CA PRO A 139 20.34 5.87 -2.24
C PRO A 139 20.71 5.15 -3.54
N THR A 140 21.62 5.68 -4.35
CA THR A 140 22.09 5.04 -5.59
C THR A 140 23.32 4.17 -5.36
N ASP A 141 23.88 4.17 -4.15
CA ASP A 141 24.95 3.27 -3.75
C ASP A 141 24.47 1.81 -3.78
N ALA A 142 24.91 1.07 -4.80
CA ALA A 142 24.53 -0.32 -5.04
C ALA A 142 24.84 -1.25 -3.87
N ASP A 143 25.82 -0.90 -3.01
CA ASP A 143 26.10 -1.69 -1.83
C ASP A 143 24.91 -1.63 -0.84
N TRP A 144 24.06 -0.61 -0.90
CA TRP A 144 22.92 -0.38 0.01
C TRP A 144 21.58 -0.80 -0.59
N PHE A 145 21.62 -1.62 -1.65
CA PHE A 145 20.42 -2.22 -2.24
C PHE A 145 20.05 -3.47 -1.46
N ALA A 146 18.76 -3.62 -1.15
CA ALA A 146 18.26 -4.78 -0.45
C ALA A 146 18.14 -5.98 -1.42
N GLU A 147 18.44 -7.17 -0.92
CA GLU A 147 18.26 -8.41 -1.65
C GLU A 147 16.79 -8.84 -1.56
N LYS A 148 16.18 -9.18 -2.70
CA LYS A 148 14.82 -9.72 -2.76
C LYS A 148 14.79 -11.12 -2.14
N VAL A 149 13.95 -11.32 -1.13
CA VAL A 149 13.69 -12.63 -0.51
C VAL A 149 12.49 -13.29 -1.18
N ASP A 150 11.39 -12.54 -1.31
CA ASP A 150 10.20 -12.87 -2.10
C ASP A 150 9.55 -11.58 -2.62
N ASP A 151 8.35 -11.65 -3.19
CA ASP A 151 7.68 -10.48 -3.80
C ASP A 151 7.39 -9.35 -2.81
N THR A 152 7.26 -9.64 -1.53
CA THR A 152 6.89 -8.68 -0.47
C THR A 152 7.95 -8.51 0.61
N HIS A 153 9.03 -9.30 0.58
CA HIS A 153 10.09 -9.27 1.59
C HIS A 153 11.48 -9.06 0.98
N TYR A 154 12.26 -8.18 1.61
CA TYR A 154 13.62 -7.82 1.21
C TYR A 154 14.54 -7.79 2.43
N ARG A 155 15.84 -7.94 2.20
CA ARG A 155 16.85 -7.93 3.27
C ARG A 155 18.09 -7.16 2.88
N LEU A 156 18.57 -6.28 3.77
CA LEU A 156 19.87 -5.62 3.65
C LEU A 156 20.74 -5.93 4.87
N THR A 157 21.97 -6.38 4.65
CA THR A 157 22.93 -6.69 5.73
C THR A 157 24.19 -5.84 5.60
N LYS A 158 24.65 -5.23 6.70
CA LYS A 158 25.85 -4.39 6.74
C LYS A 158 26.72 -4.72 7.94
N ILE A 159 27.99 -5.01 7.67
CA ILE A 159 29.01 -5.20 8.71
C ILE A 159 29.82 -3.91 8.82
N LEU A 160 29.81 -3.32 10.01
CA LEU A 160 30.47 -2.07 10.35
C LEU A 160 31.55 -2.32 11.39
N ASP A 161 32.63 -1.55 11.31
CA ASP A 161 33.72 -1.63 12.29
C ASP A 161 33.39 -0.87 13.58
N ALA A 162 34.26 -1.02 14.59
CA ALA A 162 34.09 -0.45 15.92
C ALA A 162 33.88 1.08 15.93
N SER A 163 34.33 1.80 14.89
CA SER A 163 34.12 3.25 14.80
C SER A 163 32.64 3.61 14.67
N TYR A 164 31.79 2.72 14.15
CA TYR A 164 30.36 2.96 14.00
C TYR A 164 29.55 2.68 15.26
N ILE A 165 30.12 1.97 16.24
CA ILE A 165 29.42 1.61 17.48
C ILE A 165 29.07 2.88 18.27
N GLY A 166 27.81 2.93 18.68
CA GLY A 166 27.20 4.06 19.37
C GLY A 166 26.69 5.16 18.46
N LEU A 167 26.88 5.09 17.14
CA LEU A 167 26.24 6.04 16.22
C LEU A 167 24.72 5.85 16.21
N ILE A 168 24.00 6.96 16.11
CA ILE A 168 22.57 6.97 15.79
C ILE A 168 22.47 7.24 14.29
N ALA A 169 22.33 6.17 13.51
CA ALA A 169 22.16 6.26 12.06
C ALA A 169 20.74 6.72 11.74
N GLU A 170 20.64 7.75 10.91
CA GLU A 170 19.38 8.14 10.28
C GLU A 170 19.32 7.53 8.88
N TYR A 171 18.14 7.12 8.45
CA TYR A 171 17.96 6.51 7.15
C TYR A 171 16.54 6.62 6.62
N LYS A 172 16.39 6.36 5.32
CA LYS A 172 15.10 6.33 4.63
C LYS A 172 15.15 5.32 3.48
N TRP A 173 14.08 4.57 3.32
CA TRP A 173 13.91 3.65 2.21
C TRP A 173 13.41 4.37 0.96
N THR A 174 13.86 3.92 -0.20
CA THR A 174 13.40 4.42 -1.49
C THR A 174 13.47 3.33 -2.53
N LEU A 175 12.54 3.36 -3.48
CA LEU A 175 12.59 2.52 -4.67
C LEU A 175 13.55 3.18 -5.68
N GLN A 176 14.45 2.39 -6.26
CA GLN A 176 15.31 2.81 -7.37
C GLN A 176 14.85 2.10 -8.63
N ILE A 177 14.39 2.88 -9.60
CA ILE A 177 13.91 2.38 -10.88
C ILE A 177 14.89 2.83 -11.97
N ASN A 178 15.21 1.93 -12.89
CA ASN A 178 16.14 2.26 -13.97
C ASN A 178 15.57 3.39 -14.85
N GLY A 179 16.34 4.46 -15.05
CA GLY A 179 15.92 5.61 -15.85
C GLY A 179 15.07 6.66 -15.12
N GLN A 180 14.83 6.51 -13.81
CA GLN A 180 14.11 7.52 -13.03
C GLN A 180 14.81 8.88 -13.03
N ALA A 181 14.02 9.95 -13.11
CA ALA A 181 14.54 11.31 -13.22
C ALA A 181 15.11 11.85 -11.89
N GLN A 182 14.53 11.43 -10.75
CA GLN A 182 14.93 11.86 -9.41
C GLN A 182 15.21 10.66 -8.52
N MET A 183 16.41 10.60 -7.94
CA MET A 183 16.83 9.50 -7.07
C MET A 183 16.04 9.36 -5.76
N TRP A 184 15.30 10.41 -5.37
CA TRP A 184 14.40 10.42 -4.21
C TRP A 184 12.92 10.48 -4.62
N GLY A 185 12.62 10.39 -5.92
CA GLY A 185 11.25 10.51 -6.46
C GLY A 185 10.30 9.38 -6.03
N GLN A 186 10.86 8.29 -5.50
CA GLN A 186 10.12 7.16 -4.93
C GLN A 186 10.52 6.91 -3.45
N ALA A 187 10.72 7.97 -2.68
CA ALA A 187 10.98 7.84 -1.23
C ALA A 187 9.78 7.23 -0.49
N GLU A 188 10.01 6.52 0.61
CA GLU A 188 8.90 5.96 1.40
C GLU A 188 7.92 7.04 1.90
N VAL A 189 6.65 6.64 2.00
CA VAL A 189 5.53 7.48 2.43
C VAL A 189 4.67 6.76 3.46
N ASP A 190 3.83 7.52 4.16
CA ASP A 190 2.78 6.97 5.02
C ASP A 190 1.60 6.46 4.19
N ALA A 191 0.58 5.95 4.87
CA ALA A 191 -0.65 5.46 4.22
C ALA A 191 -1.42 6.57 3.47
N GLU A 192 -1.02 7.83 3.62
CA GLU A 192 -1.60 8.97 2.93
C GLU A 192 -0.79 9.43 1.71
N GLY A 193 0.35 8.80 1.45
CA GLY A 193 1.28 9.27 0.42
C GLY A 193 2.09 10.49 0.84
N ASN A 194 2.05 10.89 2.11
CA ASN A 194 2.90 11.98 2.60
C ASN A 194 4.31 11.47 2.92
N ASN A 195 5.28 12.37 2.77
CA ASN A 195 6.65 12.11 3.17
C ASN A 195 6.75 11.79 4.67
N VAL A 196 7.32 10.64 5.02
CA VAL A 196 7.57 10.26 6.41
C VAL A 196 8.87 10.83 6.93
N ALA A 197 8.99 10.96 8.25
CA ALA A 197 10.26 11.32 8.87
C ALA A 197 11.32 10.24 8.63
N ASN A 198 12.60 10.63 8.68
CA ASN A 198 13.70 9.67 8.61
C ASN A 198 13.62 8.69 9.78
N ARG A 199 13.88 7.41 9.49
CA ARG A 199 14.04 6.36 10.49
C ARG A 199 15.36 6.52 11.22
N ARG A 200 15.46 5.97 12.43
CA ARG A 200 16.65 6.05 13.28
C ARG A 200 16.96 4.69 13.89
N VAL A 201 18.25 4.33 13.90
CA VAL A 201 18.75 3.15 14.61
C VAL A 201 20.05 3.47 15.33
N THR A 202 20.19 3.00 16.58
CA THR A 202 21.46 3.06 17.31
C THR A 202 22.27 1.81 17.00
N VAL A 203 23.55 1.98 16.64
CA VAL A 203 24.45 0.88 16.29
C VAL A 203 25.04 0.28 17.57
N TYR A 204 24.59 -0.91 17.96
CA TYR A 204 25.15 -1.68 19.08
C TYR A 204 26.24 -2.65 18.60
N PRO A 205 27.20 -3.05 19.47
CA PRO A 205 28.11 -4.14 19.15
C PRO A 205 27.34 -5.44 18.88
N GLY A 206 27.83 -6.24 17.93
CA GLY A 206 27.22 -7.50 17.53
C GLY A 206 26.01 -7.32 16.59
N GLU A 207 25.06 -8.24 16.68
CA GLU A 207 23.89 -8.29 15.77
C GLU A 207 22.82 -7.28 16.19
N ASN A 208 22.37 -6.47 15.22
CA ASN A 208 21.28 -5.52 15.34
C ASN A 208 20.23 -5.90 14.29
N VAL A 209 19.07 -6.39 14.73
CA VAL A 209 17.97 -6.75 13.82
C VAL A 209 16.92 -5.65 13.82
N ILE A 210 16.66 -5.08 12.65
CA ILE A 210 15.68 -4.03 12.39
C ILE A 210 14.60 -4.63 11.48
N ASN A 211 13.33 -4.47 11.87
CA ASN A 211 12.20 -4.89 11.05
C ASN A 211 11.42 -3.65 10.65
N ASP A 212 11.51 -3.30 9.36
CA ASP A 212 10.85 -2.14 8.79
C ASP A 212 9.68 -2.57 7.91
N THR A 213 8.54 -1.89 8.08
CA THR A 213 7.42 -1.98 7.15
C THR A 213 7.34 -0.66 6.39
N ILE A 214 7.42 -0.74 5.06
CA ILE A 214 7.18 0.38 4.15
C ILE A 214 5.73 0.28 3.71
N ILE A 215 4.98 1.39 3.80
CA ILE A 215 3.55 1.40 3.46
C ILE A 215 3.36 1.70 1.97
N GLY A 216 4.21 2.55 1.41
CA GLY A 216 4.26 2.83 -0.02
C GLY A 216 5.45 3.72 -0.37
N PHE A 217 5.54 4.08 -1.64
CA PHE A 217 6.55 5.01 -2.15
C PHE A 217 5.88 6.24 -2.80
N GLN A 218 6.59 7.37 -2.83
CA GLN A 218 6.25 8.50 -3.70
C GLN A 218 6.17 8.04 -5.15
N GLN A 219 5.49 8.84 -5.99
CA GLN A 219 5.20 8.53 -7.39
C GLN A 219 5.74 9.63 -8.32
N ASP A 220 6.99 10.05 -8.10
CA ASP A 220 7.69 11.09 -8.88
C ASP A 220 8.91 10.50 -9.62
N SER A 221 8.73 9.31 -10.21
CA SER A 221 9.76 8.65 -11.02
C SER A 221 10.03 9.37 -12.35
N GLY A 222 9.03 10.05 -12.90
CA GLY A 222 9.03 10.58 -14.26
C GLY A 222 8.89 9.50 -15.35
N LEU A 223 8.62 8.25 -14.97
CA LEU A 223 8.36 7.12 -15.85
C LEU A 223 6.85 6.89 -16.00
N THR A 224 6.45 6.13 -17.02
CA THR A 224 5.04 5.78 -17.26
C THR A 224 4.91 4.43 -17.95
N THR A 225 3.95 3.60 -17.54
CA THR A 225 3.51 2.41 -18.30
C THR A 225 2.32 2.64 -19.20
N VAL A 226 1.69 3.82 -19.13
CA VAL A 226 0.49 4.14 -19.89
C VAL A 226 0.66 3.78 -21.37
N THR A 227 -0.26 2.97 -21.87
CA THR A 227 -0.29 2.48 -23.25
C THR A 227 -1.66 2.69 -23.89
N GLY A 228 -1.79 2.33 -25.17
CA GLY A 228 -3.09 2.26 -25.85
C GLY A 228 -3.84 3.57 -26.02
N GLY A 229 -3.25 4.71 -25.64
CA GLY A 229 -3.97 5.97 -25.50
C GLY A 229 -3.11 7.11 -24.97
N THR A 230 -3.77 8.15 -24.45
CA THR A 230 -3.13 9.29 -23.78
C THR A 230 -3.79 9.54 -22.44
N LEU A 231 -3.01 9.70 -21.38
CA LEU A 231 -3.50 10.01 -20.05
C LEU A 231 -3.39 11.52 -19.77
N GLU A 232 -4.51 12.15 -19.45
CA GLU A 232 -4.57 13.50 -18.91
C GLU A 232 -4.85 13.44 -17.40
N VAL A 233 -4.22 14.32 -16.62
CA VAL A 233 -4.52 14.47 -15.19
C VAL A 233 -4.98 15.89 -14.93
N VAL A 234 -6.19 16.03 -14.41
CA VAL A 234 -6.77 17.33 -14.03
C VAL A 234 -7.09 17.33 -12.54
N ARG A 235 -6.73 18.42 -11.85
CA ARG A 235 -7.09 18.62 -10.45
C ARG A 235 -8.43 19.34 -10.36
N MET A 236 -9.39 18.76 -9.66
CA MET A 236 -10.77 19.25 -9.60
C MET A 236 -11.22 19.46 -8.15
N VAL A 237 -11.84 20.60 -7.87
CA VAL A 237 -12.52 20.87 -6.61
C VAL A 237 -13.77 20.00 -6.50
N MET A 238 -14.01 19.44 -5.32
CA MET A 238 -15.20 18.66 -4.98
C MET A 238 -16.17 19.52 -4.16
N PRO A 239 -17.03 20.35 -4.79
CA PRO A 239 -17.87 21.32 -4.10
C PRO A 239 -18.95 20.71 -3.20
N GLN A 240 -19.19 19.41 -3.32
CA GLN A 240 -20.09 18.64 -2.46
C GLN A 240 -19.56 18.52 -1.02
N TYR A 241 -18.27 18.76 -0.80
CA TYR A 241 -17.65 18.78 0.51
C TYR A 241 -17.50 20.21 1.01
N GLU A 242 -17.81 20.44 2.30
CA GLU A 242 -17.71 21.77 2.93
C GLU A 242 -16.29 22.34 2.89
N ASP A 243 -15.29 21.47 2.95
CA ASP A 243 -13.86 21.83 2.88
C ASP A 243 -13.40 22.17 1.46
N GLN A 244 -14.22 21.96 0.44
CA GLN A 244 -13.89 22.11 -0.98
C GLN A 244 -12.58 21.40 -1.35
N ARG A 245 -12.35 20.20 -0.78
CA ARG A 245 -11.19 19.38 -1.10
C ARG A 245 -11.03 19.20 -2.60
N GLU A 246 -9.80 18.99 -3.04
CA GLU A 246 -9.48 18.78 -4.45
C GLU A 246 -9.04 17.34 -4.70
N ARG A 247 -9.36 16.82 -5.88
CA ARG A 247 -8.99 15.49 -6.31
C ARG A 247 -8.35 15.48 -7.70
N ASN A 248 -7.34 14.62 -7.87
CA ASN A 248 -6.83 14.32 -9.20
C ASN A 248 -7.80 13.40 -9.93
N ILE A 249 -8.15 13.79 -11.14
CA ILE A 249 -8.99 13.04 -12.06
C ILE A 249 -8.10 12.65 -13.23
N ARG A 250 -7.99 11.35 -13.46
CA ARG A 250 -7.18 10.73 -14.51
C ARG A 250 -8.09 10.35 -15.67
N ILE A 251 -7.85 10.94 -16.82
CA ILE A 251 -8.70 10.83 -17.99
C ILE A 251 -7.87 10.17 -19.08
N TRP A 252 -8.07 8.87 -19.28
CA TRP A 252 -7.42 8.13 -20.34
C TRP A 252 -8.28 8.17 -21.60
N LEU A 253 -7.66 8.62 -22.69
CA LEU A 253 -8.28 8.75 -24.00
C LEU A 253 -7.75 7.64 -24.91
N PRO A 254 -8.63 6.84 -25.55
CA PRO A 254 -8.20 5.71 -26.36
C PRO A 254 -7.41 6.16 -27.60
N LYS A 255 -6.49 5.33 -28.06
CA LYS A 255 -5.70 5.56 -29.28
C LYS A 255 -6.58 5.98 -30.44
N GLY A 256 -6.18 7.07 -31.09
CA GLY A 256 -6.94 7.65 -32.21
C GLY A 256 -8.12 8.53 -31.77
N TYR A 257 -8.24 8.88 -30.49
CA TYR A 257 -9.06 9.99 -30.05
C TYR A 257 -8.58 11.30 -30.68
N ASP A 258 -9.49 12.03 -31.32
CA ASP A 258 -9.23 13.35 -31.88
C ASP A 258 -10.29 14.33 -31.34
N PRO A 259 -9.90 15.35 -30.54
CA PRO A 259 -10.85 16.35 -30.04
C PRO A 259 -11.51 17.16 -31.17
N ALA A 260 -10.92 17.20 -32.38
CA ALA A 260 -11.51 17.87 -33.53
C ALA A 260 -12.59 17.03 -34.24
N ASP A 261 -12.54 15.69 -34.13
CA ASP A 261 -13.54 14.79 -34.73
C ASP A 261 -14.73 14.55 -33.79
N THR A 262 -15.62 15.54 -33.74
CA THR A 262 -16.86 15.46 -32.94
C THR A 262 -17.89 14.45 -33.44
N SER A 263 -17.62 13.76 -34.57
CA SER A 263 -18.48 12.69 -35.09
C SER A 263 -18.19 11.35 -34.42
N LYS A 264 -16.94 11.12 -34.02
CA LYS A 264 -16.54 9.94 -33.25
C LYS A 264 -16.74 10.23 -31.76
N ARG A 265 -17.52 9.37 -31.09
CA ARG A 265 -17.87 9.51 -29.67
C ARG A 265 -17.66 8.20 -28.96
N TYR A 266 -17.36 8.27 -27.68
CA TYR A 266 -16.94 7.14 -26.89
C TYR A 266 -17.85 6.93 -25.68
N PRO A 267 -18.14 5.69 -25.29
CA PRO A 267 -18.64 5.42 -23.96
C PRO A 267 -17.65 5.90 -22.90
N VAL A 268 -18.12 6.07 -21.67
CA VAL A 268 -17.29 6.48 -20.53
C VAL A 268 -17.42 5.46 -19.40
N LEU A 269 -16.28 4.96 -18.93
CA LEU A 269 -16.18 4.16 -17.73
C LEU A 269 -15.54 5.00 -16.62
N TYR A 270 -16.30 5.29 -15.56
CA TYR A 270 -15.78 5.92 -14.35
C TYR A 270 -15.23 4.84 -13.43
N MET A 271 -14.08 5.07 -12.82
CA MET A 271 -13.46 4.12 -11.91
C MET A 271 -12.90 4.79 -10.66
N HIS A 272 -12.98 4.08 -9.54
CA HIS A 272 -12.39 4.50 -8.26
C HIS A 272 -10.90 4.14 -8.20
N ASP A 273 -10.18 4.72 -7.23
CA ASP A 273 -8.75 4.47 -7.02
C ASP A 273 -7.90 4.76 -8.27
N GLY A 274 -8.16 5.92 -8.90
CA GLY A 274 -7.59 6.34 -10.18
C GLY A 274 -6.09 6.13 -10.34
N GLN A 275 -5.31 6.30 -9.27
CA GLN A 275 -3.87 6.13 -9.27
C GLN A 275 -3.40 4.70 -9.56
N ASN A 276 -4.26 3.69 -9.36
CA ASN A 276 -3.92 2.29 -9.53
C ASN A 276 -4.40 1.75 -10.90
N ILE A 277 -5.01 2.59 -11.74
CA ILE A 277 -5.72 2.13 -12.95
C ILE A 277 -4.80 1.93 -14.17
N PHE A 278 -3.90 2.90 -14.41
CA PHE A 278 -3.24 3.06 -15.72
C PHE A 278 -1.71 3.05 -15.72
N ASP A 279 -1.09 3.20 -14.54
CA ASP A 279 0.35 3.38 -14.50
C ASP A 279 0.94 2.75 -13.23
N GLN A 280 1.76 1.71 -13.41
CA GLN A 280 2.45 1.01 -12.32
C GLN A 280 3.32 1.97 -11.50
N TYR A 281 3.85 3.03 -12.11
CA TYR A 281 4.69 4.03 -11.45
C TYR A 281 3.89 5.12 -10.75
N THR A 282 2.55 5.04 -10.76
CA THR A 282 1.69 5.87 -9.92
C THR A 282 0.87 5.07 -8.91
N SER A 283 0.92 3.73 -9.00
CA SER A 283 0.19 2.84 -8.10
C SER A 283 0.92 2.59 -6.80
N SER A 284 0.20 2.73 -5.67
CA SER A 284 0.70 2.40 -4.33
C SER A 284 0.31 0.99 -3.88
N SER A 285 -0.32 0.17 -4.73
CA SER A 285 -0.83 -1.16 -4.37
C SER A 285 -0.73 -2.20 -5.50
N GLY A 286 -0.28 -1.80 -6.69
CA GLY A 286 -0.32 -2.60 -7.92
C GLY A 286 -1.25 -2.00 -8.99
N GLU A 287 -0.98 -2.28 -10.25
CA GLU A 287 -1.70 -1.71 -11.40
C GLU A 287 -2.84 -2.64 -11.84
N TRP A 288 -3.99 -2.06 -12.23
CA TRP A 288 -5.14 -2.79 -12.78
C TRP A 288 -5.03 -3.14 -14.26
N GLN A 289 -4.09 -2.52 -14.97
CA GLN A 289 -3.82 -2.73 -16.38
C GLN A 289 -5.04 -2.48 -17.29
N VAL A 290 -5.81 -1.45 -16.96
CA VAL A 290 -7.07 -1.15 -17.67
C VAL A 290 -6.78 -0.66 -19.08
N ASP A 291 -5.76 0.17 -19.27
CA ASP A 291 -5.37 0.66 -20.58
C ASP A 291 -4.73 -0.41 -21.45
N GLU A 292 -3.92 -1.34 -20.92
CA GLU A 292 -3.47 -2.53 -21.63
C GLU A 292 -4.66 -3.36 -22.11
N SER A 293 -5.58 -3.66 -21.19
CA SER A 293 -6.77 -4.47 -21.47
C SER A 293 -7.63 -3.85 -22.57
N ILE A 294 -7.85 -2.54 -22.51
CA ILE A 294 -8.63 -1.83 -23.54
C ILE A 294 -7.82 -1.69 -24.83
N ALA A 295 -6.50 -1.50 -24.77
CA ALA A 295 -5.64 -1.46 -25.95
C ALA A 295 -5.72 -2.78 -26.74
N ASP A 296 -5.65 -3.91 -26.05
CA ASP A 296 -5.80 -5.23 -26.66
C ASP A 296 -7.18 -5.40 -27.30
N MET A 297 -8.23 -4.90 -26.65
CA MET A 297 -9.57 -4.89 -27.24
C MET A 297 -9.65 -3.98 -28.48
N ILE A 298 -8.99 -2.82 -28.46
CA ILE A 298 -8.93 -1.91 -29.61
C ILE A 298 -8.21 -2.56 -30.79
N ASP A 299 -7.08 -3.21 -30.53
CA ASP A 299 -6.33 -3.96 -31.55
C ASP A 299 -7.15 -5.16 -32.09
N ALA A 300 -8.08 -5.70 -31.28
CA ALA A 300 -9.08 -6.69 -31.69
C ALA A 300 -10.34 -6.10 -32.36
N GLY A 301 -10.43 -4.78 -32.54
CA GLY A 301 -11.50 -4.11 -33.29
C GLY A 301 -12.56 -3.38 -32.45
N TYR A 302 -12.39 -3.28 -31.13
CA TYR A 302 -13.22 -2.39 -30.30
C TYR A 302 -12.93 -0.91 -30.64
N GLU A 303 -13.97 -0.07 -30.70
CA GLU A 303 -13.79 1.33 -31.09
C GLU A 303 -13.15 2.20 -29.99
N GLY A 304 -13.14 1.71 -28.75
CA GLY A 304 -12.54 2.34 -27.57
C GLY A 304 -13.57 2.85 -26.56
N VAL A 305 -13.08 3.19 -25.37
CA VAL A 305 -13.83 3.78 -24.25
C VAL A 305 -12.95 4.86 -23.62
N ILE A 306 -13.55 5.95 -23.13
CA ILE A 306 -12.84 6.91 -22.28
C ILE A 306 -12.91 6.37 -20.85
N VAL A 307 -11.77 6.25 -20.18
CA VAL A 307 -11.74 5.82 -18.78
C VAL A 307 -11.41 7.01 -17.90
N VAL A 308 -12.25 7.26 -16.89
CA VAL A 308 -12.10 8.36 -15.94
C VAL A 308 -11.86 7.79 -14.55
N GLY A 309 -10.60 7.75 -14.15
CA GLY A 309 -10.16 7.37 -12.82
C GLY A 309 -10.25 8.54 -11.85
N VAL A 310 -10.87 8.33 -10.69
CA VAL A 310 -10.89 9.31 -9.60
C VAL A 310 -9.91 8.83 -8.54
N ASP A 311 -8.81 9.56 -8.34
CA ASP A 311 -7.85 9.20 -7.30
C ASP A 311 -8.56 9.11 -5.94
N HIS A 312 -8.01 8.33 -5.01
CA HIS A 312 -8.64 8.18 -3.70
C HIS A 312 -8.26 9.27 -2.70
N GLY A 313 -9.07 9.37 -1.65
CA GLY A 313 -8.94 10.28 -0.51
C GLY A 313 -7.77 10.12 0.45
N ALA A 314 -6.82 9.21 0.22
CA ALA A 314 -5.84 8.82 1.24
C ALA A 314 -6.61 8.36 2.49
N MET A 315 -6.48 9.02 3.65
CA MET A 315 -7.30 8.71 4.82
C MET A 315 -8.80 8.87 4.61
N GLU A 316 -9.21 9.75 3.70
CA GLU A 316 -10.61 9.94 3.37
C GLU A 316 -11.14 8.83 2.47
N ARG A 317 -10.30 7.95 1.89
CA ARG A 317 -10.76 6.86 0.99
C ARG A 317 -11.89 6.04 1.61
N ARG A 318 -11.75 5.63 2.87
CA ARG A 318 -12.77 4.84 3.57
C ARG A 318 -14.06 5.62 3.83
N ASN A 319 -13.97 6.94 3.92
CA ASN A 319 -15.12 7.81 4.12
C ASN A 319 -15.82 8.06 2.78
N GLU A 320 -15.05 8.36 1.74
CA GLU A 320 -15.51 8.71 0.39
C GLU A 320 -16.05 7.50 -0.39
N LEU A 321 -15.62 6.28 -0.09
CA LEU A 321 -16.09 5.05 -0.75
C LEU A 321 -17.04 4.22 0.15
N CYS A 322 -17.67 4.85 1.14
CA CYS A 322 -18.69 4.24 1.95
C CYS A 322 -19.88 5.19 2.11
N PRO A 323 -21.05 4.83 1.58
CA PRO A 323 -22.27 5.60 1.80
C PRO A 323 -22.76 5.44 3.24
N ALA A 324 -23.25 6.51 3.83
CA ALA A 324 -23.81 6.55 5.19
C ALA A 324 -25.02 5.61 5.36
N GLY A 325 -25.74 5.34 4.27
CA GLY A 325 -26.87 4.39 4.25
C GLY A 325 -26.52 2.96 4.67
N TYR A 326 -25.26 2.53 4.55
CA TYR A 326 -24.81 1.18 4.90
C TYR A 326 -24.49 1.01 6.40
N GLY A 327 -24.39 2.11 7.16
CA GLY A 327 -24.17 2.10 8.61
C GLY A 327 -22.73 2.41 9.03
N VAL A 328 -22.59 3.20 10.09
CA VAL A 328 -21.31 3.80 10.53
C VAL A 328 -20.43 2.90 11.40
N ALA A 329 -20.96 1.76 11.88
CA ALA A 329 -20.33 1.02 12.97
C ALA A 329 -19.11 0.17 12.54
N SER A 330 -19.04 -0.22 11.27
CA SER A 330 -18.06 -1.21 10.78
C SER A 330 -16.80 -0.61 10.15
N ILE A 331 -16.87 0.65 9.68
CA ILE A 331 -15.77 1.35 8.99
C ILE A 331 -14.93 2.24 9.91
N GLY A 332 -15.37 2.48 11.16
CA GLY A 332 -14.62 3.22 12.17
C GLY A 332 -14.53 4.74 11.98
N ASN A 333 -15.14 5.29 10.92
CA ASN A 333 -15.09 6.71 10.55
C ASN A 333 -16.49 7.27 10.17
N VAL A 334 -16.55 8.57 9.80
CA VAL A 334 -17.76 9.24 9.31
C VAL A 334 -17.89 9.00 7.79
N PRO A 335 -18.85 8.19 7.32
CA PRO A 335 -19.05 7.97 5.89
C PRO A 335 -19.52 9.23 5.18
N THR A 336 -19.01 9.43 3.97
CA THR A 336 -19.29 10.55 3.06
C THR A 336 -19.41 10.10 1.61
N GLY A 337 -19.77 8.83 1.38
CA GLY A 337 -19.91 8.26 0.03
C GLY A 337 -20.99 8.96 -0.79
N GLU A 338 -22.07 9.43 -0.14
CA GLU A 338 -23.09 10.21 -0.83
C GLU A 338 -22.53 11.49 -1.46
N GLN A 339 -21.68 12.24 -0.75
CA GLN A 339 -21.03 13.45 -1.30
C GLN A 339 -20.07 13.10 -2.44
N TYR A 340 -19.38 11.96 -2.35
CA TYR A 340 -18.48 11.48 -3.40
C TYR A 340 -19.27 11.10 -4.66
N ALA A 341 -20.35 10.34 -4.51
CA ALA A 341 -21.27 9.99 -5.58
C ALA A 341 -21.88 11.24 -6.24
N GLU A 342 -22.36 12.20 -5.43
CA GLU A 342 -22.88 13.48 -5.92
C GLU A 342 -21.82 14.27 -6.68
N PHE A 343 -20.55 14.25 -6.24
CA PHE A 343 -19.45 14.86 -6.97
C PHE A 343 -19.29 14.22 -8.35
N ILE A 344 -19.28 12.89 -8.43
CA ILE A 344 -19.15 12.21 -9.72
C ILE A 344 -20.33 12.55 -10.63
N VAL A 345 -21.56 12.46 -10.12
CA VAL A 345 -22.79 12.60 -10.91
C VAL A 345 -23.06 14.04 -11.32
N HIS A 346 -22.86 15.01 -10.42
CA HIS A 346 -23.28 16.40 -10.63
C HIS A 346 -22.14 17.36 -10.97
N THR A 347 -20.88 16.96 -10.77
CA THR A 347 -19.72 17.80 -11.10
C THR A 347 -18.86 17.15 -12.18
N LEU A 348 -18.36 15.94 -11.94
CA LEU A 348 -17.37 15.31 -12.81
C LEU A 348 -17.97 14.86 -14.14
N LYS A 349 -19.06 14.08 -14.14
CA LYS A 349 -19.67 13.61 -15.40
C LYS A 349 -20.09 14.77 -16.32
N PRO A 350 -20.76 15.84 -15.82
CA PRO A 350 -21.05 17.02 -16.64
C PRO A 350 -19.81 17.73 -17.18
N TYR A 351 -18.69 17.73 -16.44
CA TYR A 351 -17.41 18.22 -16.94
C TYR A 351 -16.91 17.33 -18.09
N ILE A 352 -16.87 16.01 -17.90
CA ILE A 352 -16.37 15.08 -18.92
C ILE A 352 -17.22 15.17 -20.20
N ASP A 353 -18.55 15.15 -20.09
CA ASP A 353 -19.46 15.23 -21.25
C ASP A 353 -19.36 16.56 -22.02
N LYS A 354 -18.94 17.63 -21.35
CA LYS A 354 -18.78 18.95 -21.96
C LYS A 354 -17.43 19.11 -22.65
N HIS A 355 -16.39 18.46 -22.13
CA HIS A 355 -15.00 18.67 -22.54
C HIS A 355 -14.48 17.58 -23.48
N TYR A 356 -15.11 16.41 -23.53
CA TYR A 356 -14.69 15.27 -24.35
C TYR A 356 -15.83 14.76 -25.26
N ASN A 357 -15.46 14.08 -26.35
CA ASN A 357 -16.42 13.45 -27.27
C ASN A 357 -17.06 12.18 -26.65
N THR A 358 -18.00 12.36 -25.71
CA THR A 358 -18.69 11.25 -25.06
C THR A 358 -20.01 10.87 -25.75
N LEU A 359 -20.45 9.64 -25.49
CA LEU A 359 -21.83 9.18 -25.57
C LEU A 359 -22.44 9.31 -24.16
N PRO A 360 -23.19 10.38 -23.86
CA PRO A 360 -23.51 10.76 -22.49
C PRO A 360 -24.68 10.00 -21.87
N ASP A 361 -25.38 9.16 -22.65
CA ASP A 361 -26.52 8.38 -22.17
C ASP A 361 -26.08 7.24 -21.23
N ARG A 362 -27.03 6.76 -20.43
CA ARG A 362 -26.76 5.73 -19.43
C ARG A 362 -26.22 4.42 -20.02
N GLY A 363 -26.67 4.03 -21.21
CA GLY A 363 -26.23 2.79 -21.84
C GLY A 363 -24.75 2.79 -22.17
N ASN A 364 -24.16 3.98 -22.31
CA ASN A 364 -22.76 4.22 -22.61
C ASN A 364 -21.96 4.73 -21.40
N THR A 365 -22.55 4.72 -20.20
CA THR A 365 -21.92 5.21 -18.97
C THR A 365 -21.83 4.08 -17.93
N GLY A 366 -20.61 3.71 -17.56
CA GLY A 366 -20.33 2.71 -16.52
C GLY A 366 -19.65 3.29 -15.29
N ILE A 367 -19.72 2.56 -14.18
CA ILE A 367 -18.95 2.81 -12.94
C ILE A 367 -18.24 1.52 -12.52
N GLY A 368 -17.06 1.58 -11.92
CA GLY A 368 -16.36 0.38 -11.48
C GLY A 368 -15.29 0.59 -10.43
N GLY A 369 -14.97 -0.47 -9.70
CA GLY A 369 -13.87 -0.50 -8.75
C GLY A 369 -13.82 -1.83 -7.98
N SER A 370 -12.83 -1.95 -7.10
CA SER A 370 -12.71 -3.11 -6.22
C SER A 370 -12.89 -2.76 -4.74
N SER A 371 -13.17 -3.75 -3.91
CA SER A 371 -13.22 -3.58 -2.45
C SER A 371 -14.21 -2.47 -2.07
N MET A 372 -13.77 -1.40 -1.39
CA MET A 372 -14.62 -0.23 -1.13
C MET A 372 -15.06 0.50 -2.39
N GLY A 373 -14.24 0.55 -3.44
CA GLY A 373 -14.66 1.05 -4.76
C GLY A 373 -15.76 0.18 -5.37
N GLY A 374 -15.72 -1.14 -5.17
CA GLY A 374 -16.79 -2.05 -5.60
C GLY A 374 -18.10 -1.85 -4.82
N LEU A 375 -18.00 -1.54 -3.51
CA LEU A 375 -19.13 -1.12 -2.68
C LEU A 375 -19.75 0.19 -3.20
N GLU A 376 -18.92 1.21 -3.44
CA GLU A 376 -19.37 2.51 -3.93
C GLU A 376 -19.97 2.41 -5.35
N SER A 377 -19.37 1.60 -6.23
CA SER A 377 -19.92 1.29 -7.56
C SER A 377 -21.31 0.65 -7.49
N PHE A 378 -21.51 -0.31 -6.57
CA PHE A 378 -22.82 -0.90 -6.33
C PHE A 378 -23.84 0.17 -5.89
N TYR A 379 -23.46 1.00 -4.92
CA TYR A 379 -24.31 2.07 -4.39
C TYR A 379 -24.70 3.07 -5.48
N MET A 380 -23.71 3.56 -6.23
CA MET A 380 -23.91 4.56 -7.27
C MET A 380 -24.80 4.04 -8.40
N ALA A 381 -24.60 2.79 -8.85
CA ALA A 381 -25.41 2.22 -9.92
C ALA A 381 -26.87 2.00 -9.51
N THR A 382 -27.10 1.60 -8.26
CA THR A 382 -28.46 1.36 -7.74
C THR A 382 -29.18 2.64 -7.32
N THR A 383 -28.45 3.68 -6.92
CA THR A 383 -29.00 4.99 -6.55
C THR A 383 -29.21 5.93 -7.74
N TYR A 384 -28.33 5.84 -8.74
CA TYR A 384 -28.37 6.66 -9.97
C TYR A 384 -28.53 5.78 -11.22
N PRO A 385 -29.57 4.93 -11.31
CA PRO A 385 -29.75 4.03 -12.46
C PRO A 385 -29.98 4.79 -13.76
N ASP A 386 -30.52 6.02 -13.71
CA ASP A 386 -30.69 6.89 -14.87
C ASP A 386 -29.36 7.44 -15.43
N ILE A 387 -28.27 7.31 -14.68
CA ILE A 387 -26.93 7.78 -15.05
C ILE A 387 -26.04 6.62 -15.46
N PHE A 388 -26.01 5.54 -14.67
CA PHE A 388 -25.15 4.39 -14.91
C PHE A 388 -25.95 3.22 -15.51
N GLY A 389 -25.52 2.74 -16.66
CA GLY A 389 -26.11 1.56 -17.32
C GLY A 389 -25.52 0.25 -16.82
N TYR A 390 -24.31 0.29 -16.28
CA TYR A 390 -23.63 -0.89 -15.74
C TYR A 390 -22.63 -0.56 -14.62
N ALA A 391 -22.34 -1.55 -13.78
CA ALA A 391 -21.36 -1.49 -12.71
C ALA A 391 -20.42 -2.71 -12.69
N LEU A 392 -19.12 -2.45 -12.51
CA LEU A 392 -18.11 -3.46 -12.24
C LEU A 392 -17.79 -3.45 -10.72
N CYS A 393 -18.40 -4.36 -9.99
CA CYS A 393 -18.28 -4.46 -8.53
C CYS A 393 -17.35 -5.62 -8.19
N LEU A 394 -16.04 -5.40 -8.24
CA LEU A 394 -15.06 -6.48 -8.04
C LEU A 394 -14.72 -6.64 -6.56
N SER A 395 -14.83 -7.85 -6.01
CA SER A 395 -14.63 -8.13 -4.58
C SER A 395 -15.22 -7.05 -3.66
N PRO A 396 -16.51 -6.68 -3.81
CA PRO A 396 -17.05 -5.49 -3.16
C PRO A 396 -17.10 -5.68 -1.64
N ALA A 397 -16.77 -4.62 -0.89
CA ALA A 397 -16.65 -4.62 0.57
C ALA A 397 -17.99 -4.70 1.34
N LEU A 398 -18.90 -5.57 0.89
CA LEU A 398 -20.23 -5.77 1.45
C LEU A 398 -20.18 -6.54 2.78
N ALA A 399 -19.15 -7.35 3.01
CA ALA A 399 -18.98 -8.14 4.25
C ALA A 399 -18.71 -7.30 5.50
N PHE A 400 -18.45 -6.00 5.36
CA PHE A 400 -18.43 -5.07 6.49
C PHE A 400 -19.81 -4.85 7.11
N PHE A 401 -20.88 -5.22 6.40
CA PHE A 401 -22.26 -4.99 6.83
C PHE A 401 -22.94 -6.31 7.11
N THR A 402 -23.84 -6.31 8.10
CA THR A 402 -24.70 -7.45 8.35
C THR A 402 -25.73 -7.61 7.24
N ASP A 403 -26.22 -8.83 7.02
CA ASP A 403 -27.30 -9.09 6.07
C ASP A 403 -28.49 -8.15 6.28
N ALA A 404 -28.86 -7.87 7.53
CA ALA A 404 -29.96 -6.96 7.87
C ALA A 404 -29.68 -5.48 7.55
N GLU A 405 -28.41 -5.06 7.47
CA GLU A 405 -28.03 -3.72 6.99
C GLU A 405 -28.07 -3.67 5.47
N LEU A 406 -27.53 -4.69 4.80
CA LEU A 406 -27.59 -4.83 3.34
C LEU A 406 -29.04 -4.89 2.83
N GLU A 407 -29.92 -5.66 3.48
CA GLU A 407 -31.34 -5.73 3.12
C GLU A 407 -32.02 -4.36 3.14
N LYS A 408 -31.69 -3.49 4.10
CA LYS A 408 -32.25 -2.13 4.14
C LYS A 408 -31.85 -1.33 2.92
N VAL A 409 -30.61 -1.49 2.45
CA VAL A 409 -30.14 -0.84 1.22
C VAL A 409 -30.86 -1.42 0.02
N PHE A 410 -30.94 -2.74 -0.10
CA PHE A 410 -31.60 -3.40 -1.23
C PHE A 410 -33.10 -3.03 -1.31
N ASP A 411 -33.75 -2.83 -0.17
CA ASP A 411 -35.15 -2.39 -0.11
C ASP A 411 -35.37 -0.95 -0.61
N THR A 412 -34.31 -0.14 -0.77
CA THR A 412 -34.40 1.21 -1.37
C THR A 412 -34.34 1.20 -2.90
N ILE A 413 -33.96 0.09 -3.52
CA ILE A 413 -33.85 -0.03 -4.97
C ILE A 413 -35.25 -0.06 -5.59
N ASP A 414 -35.46 0.72 -6.66
CA ASP A 414 -36.72 0.70 -7.41
C ASP A 414 -36.76 -0.46 -8.41
N TYR A 415 -37.48 -1.52 -8.03
CA TYR A 415 -37.72 -2.70 -8.88
C TYR A 415 -38.94 -2.56 -9.80
N SER A 416 -39.64 -1.42 -9.80
CA SER A 416 -40.89 -1.26 -10.55
C SER A 416 -40.70 -1.24 -12.06
N ASP A 417 -39.52 -0.83 -12.55
CA ASP A 417 -39.10 -0.93 -13.94
C ASP A 417 -37.76 -1.68 -14.06
N PRO A 418 -37.80 -3.01 -14.24
CA PRO A 418 -36.58 -3.82 -14.37
C PRO A 418 -35.73 -3.45 -15.59
N LEU A 419 -36.28 -2.75 -16.59
CA LEU A 419 -35.50 -2.23 -17.72
C LEU A 419 -34.57 -1.08 -17.30
N GLN A 420 -34.93 -0.33 -16.26
CA GLN A 420 -34.10 0.76 -15.73
C GLN A 420 -32.99 0.27 -14.80
N LEU A 421 -33.07 -0.94 -14.25
CA LEU A 421 -31.97 -1.49 -13.45
C LEU A 421 -30.68 -1.63 -14.30
N PRO A 422 -29.51 -1.24 -13.77
CA PRO A 422 -28.23 -1.40 -14.48
C PRO A 422 -27.83 -2.87 -14.60
N LYS A 423 -26.86 -3.16 -15.46
CA LYS A 423 -26.13 -4.43 -15.38
C LYS A 423 -25.13 -4.38 -14.22
N MET A 424 -24.94 -5.47 -13.50
CA MET A 424 -24.03 -5.54 -12.38
C MET A 424 -23.19 -6.81 -12.45
N TYR A 425 -21.87 -6.62 -12.52
CA TYR A 425 -20.89 -7.69 -12.45
C TYR A 425 -20.32 -7.73 -11.03
N LEU A 426 -20.64 -8.77 -10.28
CA LEU A 426 -20.10 -9.06 -8.96
C LEU A 426 -18.95 -10.06 -9.11
N SER A 427 -17.81 -9.81 -8.48
CA SER A 427 -16.76 -10.84 -8.36
C SER A 427 -16.34 -11.08 -6.93
N CYS A 428 -15.79 -12.26 -6.65
CA CYS A 428 -15.08 -12.55 -5.41
C CYS A 428 -14.02 -13.63 -5.68
N GLY A 429 -12.87 -13.51 -5.04
CA GLY A 429 -11.83 -14.53 -5.03
C GLY A 429 -12.04 -15.57 -3.93
N GLY A 430 -10.95 -16.24 -3.54
CA GLY A 430 -10.93 -17.14 -2.37
C GLY A 430 -9.56 -17.58 -1.88
N SER A 431 -8.46 -17.09 -2.47
CA SER A 431 -7.12 -17.57 -2.14
C SER A 431 -6.52 -16.93 -0.88
N ASP A 432 -7.14 -15.86 -0.36
CA ASP A 432 -6.75 -15.23 0.90
C ASP A 432 -7.92 -15.10 1.90
N SER A 433 -7.58 -14.69 3.12
CA SER A 433 -8.54 -14.56 4.23
C SER A 433 -9.56 -13.44 4.03
N THR A 434 -9.24 -12.40 3.26
CA THR A 434 -10.14 -11.28 2.97
C THR A 434 -11.20 -11.72 1.96
N GLU A 435 -10.80 -12.34 0.85
CA GLU A 435 -11.74 -12.87 -0.14
C GLU A 435 -12.64 -13.96 0.47
N THR A 436 -12.07 -14.88 1.26
CA THR A 436 -12.86 -15.89 1.98
C THR A 436 -13.89 -15.26 2.90
N TRP A 437 -13.58 -14.12 3.53
CA TRP A 437 -14.51 -13.38 4.37
C TRP A 437 -15.56 -12.61 3.55
N PHE A 438 -15.22 -12.13 2.35
CA PHE A 438 -16.13 -11.39 1.48
C PHE A 438 -17.15 -12.28 0.76
N LEU A 439 -16.75 -13.49 0.39
CA LEU A 439 -17.52 -14.41 -0.44
C LEU A 439 -18.98 -14.62 0.03
N PRO A 440 -19.28 -14.87 1.32
CA PRO A 440 -20.66 -15.03 1.77
C PRO A 440 -21.55 -13.81 1.50
N ALA A 441 -21.00 -12.59 1.65
CA ALA A 441 -21.76 -11.35 1.44
C ALA A 441 -22.03 -11.10 -0.06
N VAL A 442 -21.10 -11.48 -0.95
CA VAL A 442 -21.29 -11.42 -2.41
C VAL A 442 -22.39 -12.37 -2.85
N ILE A 443 -22.36 -13.63 -2.37
CA ILE A 443 -23.41 -14.63 -2.65
C ILE A 443 -24.77 -14.15 -2.13
N PHE A 444 -24.82 -13.71 -0.86
CA PHE A 444 -26.03 -13.18 -0.25
C PHE A 444 -26.62 -12.02 -1.05
N THR A 445 -25.79 -11.09 -1.50
CA THR A 445 -26.22 -9.94 -2.31
C THR A 445 -26.86 -10.39 -3.62
N ASN A 446 -26.25 -11.32 -4.35
CA ASN A 446 -26.81 -11.86 -5.58
C ASN A 446 -28.21 -12.49 -5.34
N GLU A 447 -28.31 -13.39 -4.36
CA GLU A 447 -29.57 -14.06 -4.02
C GLU A 447 -30.66 -13.07 -3.56
N ALA A 448 -30.28 -12.11 -2.72
CA ALA A 448 -31.19 -11.11 -2.16
C ALA A 448 -31.76 -10.17 -3.23
N LEU A 449 -30.96 -9.81 -4.24
CA LEU A 449 -31.41 -9.00 -5.37
C LEU A 449 -32.33 -9.78 -6.31
N LEU A 450 -31.96 -11.02 -6.67
CA LEU A 450 -32.82 -11.88 -7.51
C LEU A 450 -34.19 -12.10 -6.86
N LYS A 451 -34.21 -12.36 -5.55
CA LYS A 451 -35.44 -12.53 -4.77
C LYS A 451 -36.34 -11.27 -4.78
N ARG A 452 -35.75 -10.09 -4.91
CA ARG A 452 -36.48 -8.80 -5.01
C ARG A 452 -36.92 -8.46 -6.43
N GLY A 453 -36.55 -9.27 -7.42
CA GLY A 453 -36.96 -9.09 -8.82
C GLY A 453 -35.93 -8.42 -9.72
N TYR A 454 -34.65 -8.38 -9.31
CA TYR A 454 -33.57 -7.97 -10.21
C TYR A 454 -33.48 -8.93 -11.41
N PRO A 455 -33.37 -8.45 -12.66
CA PRO A 455 -33.27 -9.32 -13.82
C PRO A 455 -31.99 -10.16 -13.80
N ALA A 456 -32.14 -11.48 -13.95
CA ALA A 456 -31.02 -12.41 -13.93
C ALA A 456 -30.03 -12.19 -15.09
N ASP A 457 -30.50 -11.71 -16.23
CA ASP A 457 -29.66 -11.35 -17.39
C ASP A 457 -28.86 -10.05 -17.19
N LYS A 458 -29.15 -9.30 -16.11
CA LYS A 458 -28.43 -8.08 -15.71
C LYS A 458 -27.59 -8.26 -14.46
N LEU A 459 -27.53 -9.46 -13.88
CA LEU A 459 -26.76 -9.71 -12.67
C LEU A 459 -25.86 -10.93 -12.90
N TYR A 460 -24.55 -10.70 -12.96
CA TYR A 460 -23.56 -11.75 -13.14
C TYR A 460 -22.66 -11.82 -11.92
N THR A 461 -22.40 -13.04 -11.43
CA THR A 461 -21.51 -13.29 -10.30
C THR A 461 -20.39 -14.22 -10.75
N PHE A 462 -19.14 -13.77 -10.64
CA PHE A 462 -17.94 -14.52 -10.95
C PHE A 462 -17.17 -14.86 -9.66
N ILE A 463 -17.03 -16.15 -9.36
CA ILE A 463 -16.26 -16.62 -8.21
C ILE A 463 -15.08 -17.46 -8.71
N ASP A 464 -13.87 -17.12 -8.28
CA ASP A 464 -12.66 -17.89 -8.56
C ASP A 464 -11.81 -17.99 -7.29
N GLU A 465 -11.81 -19.17 -6.68
CA GLU A 465 -11.10 -19.43 -5.42
C GLU A 465 -9.56 -19.30 -5.54
N SER A 466 -9.01 -19.21 -6.76
CA SER A 466 -7.59 -19.00 -6.98
C SER A 466 -7.14 -17.54 -6.91
N LEU A 467 -8.09 -16.59 -6.89
CA LEU A 467 -7.81 -15.15 -6.88
C LEU A 467 -7.80 -14.58 -5.45
N ALA A 468 -6.92 -13.60 -5.24
CA ALA A 468 -6.70 -12.86 -4.00
C ALA A 468 -7.29 -11.44 -4.09
N HIS A 469 -7.31 -10.75 -2.94
CA HIS A 469 -7.80 -9.38 -2.76
C HIS A 469 -6.75 -8.34 -3.15
N VAL A 470 -6.27 -8.40 -4.39
CA VAL A 470 -5.16 -7.57 -4.90
C VAL A 470 -5.39 -7.09 -6.33
N GLU A 471 -4.77 -5.97 -6.69
CA GLU A 471 -4.90 -5.32 -8.01
C GLU A 471 -4.53 -6.24 -9.17
N ALA A 472 -3.50 -7.06 -9.01
CA ALA A 472 -3.06 -8.01 -10.05
C ALA A 472 -4.13 -9.05 -10.41
N ASP A 473 -5.03 -9.41 -9.48
CA ASP A 473 -6.10 -10.37 -9.74
C ASP A 473 -7.36 -9.69 -10.27
N TRP A 474 -7.66 -8.47 -9.84
CA TRP A 474 -8.71 -7.65 -10.47
C TRP A 474 -8.37 -7.30 -11.93
N ALA A 475 -7.09 -7.08 -12.24
CA ALA A 475 -6.60 -6.90 -13.61
C ALA A 475 -6.94 -8.09 -14.52
N LYS A 476 -6.86 -9.33 -14.00
CA LYS A 476 -7.24 -10.55 -14.75
C LYS A 476 -8.74 -10.63 -15.02
N ILE A 477 -9.56 -10.14 -14.09
CA ILE A 477 -11.04 -10.17 -14.18
C ILE A 477 -11.57 -9.06 -15.10
N PHE A 478 -10.93 -7.89 -15.07
CA PHE A 478 -11.42 -6.67 -15.72
C PHE A 478 -11.81 -6.85 -17.20
N PRO A 479 -11.01 -7.49 -18.08
CA PRO A 479 -11.33 -7.59 -19.49
C PRO A 479 -12.69 -8.24 -19.77
N ASP A 480 -13.00 -9.34 -19.09
CA ASP A 480 -14.23 -10.09 -19.34
C ASP A 480 -15.42 -9.48 -18.60
N ALA A 481 -15.18 -8.91 -17.41
CA ALA A 481 -16.18 -8.14 -16.69
C ALA A 481 -16.65 -6.93 -17.51
N PHE A 482 -15.72 -6.19 -18.11
CA PHE A 482 -16.02 -5.04 -18.95
C PHE A 482 -16.79 -5.46 -20.22
N LYS A 483 -16.33 -6.50 -20.95
CA LYS A 483 -17.03 -7.00 -22.15
C LYS A 483 -18.49 -7.37 -21.87
N TRP A 484 -18.72 -8.13 -20.81
CA TRP A 484 -20.07 -8.57 -20.43
C TRP A 484 -20.98 -7.37 -20.07
N ALA A 485 -20.45 -6.45 -19.26
CA ALA A 485 -21.20 -5.31 -18.76
C ALA A 485 -21.50 -4.29 -19.87
N ALA A 486 -20.46 -3.80 -20.56
CA ALA A 486 -20.57 -2.80 -21.61
C ALA A 486 -21.21 -3.34 -22.90
N GLY A 487 -21.33 -4.66 -23.06
CA GLY A 487 -21.83 -5.29 -24.28
C GLY A 487 -20.85 -5.17 -25.46
N SER A 488 -19.57 -4.98 -25.17
CA SER A 488 -18.48 -4.75 -26.14
C SER A 488 -17.87 -6.06 -26.63
N ASN A 489 -18.70 -7.02 -27.05
CA ASN A 489 -18.20 -8.18 -27.80
C ASN A 489 -17.92 -7.76 -29.25
N PRO A 490 -16.71 -8.03 -29.80
CA PRO A 490 -16.61 -8.26 -31.23
C PRO A 490 -17.63 -9.35 -31.59
N ILE A 491 -18.34 -9.22 -32.69
CA ILE A 491 -19.28 -10.24 -33.15
C ILE A 491 -18.48 -11.53 -33.40
N ASP A 492 -18.45 -12.45 -32.43
CA ASP A 492 -18.00 -13.83 -32.62
C ASP A 492 -19.23 -14.72 -32.84
N PRO A 493 -19.46 -15.21 -34.06
CA PRO A 493 -20.57 -16.10 -34.37
C PRO A 493 -20.42 -17.53 -33.82
N THR A 494 -19.40 -17.82 -33.00
CA THR A 494 -19.08 -19.17 -32.51
C THR A 494 -18.97 -19.35 -30.99
N ASP A 495 -19.28 -18.33 -30.19
CA ASP A 495 -19.13 -18.40 -28.73
C ASP A 495 -20.26 -19.18 -28.01
N PRO A 496 -19.98 -20.29 -27.31
CA PRO A 496 -20.96 -21.11 -26.61
C PRO A 496 -21.01 -20.79 -25.11
N THR A 497 -21.24 -19.54 -24.72
CA THR A 497 -21.54 -19.22 -23.31
C THR A 497 -23.05 -19.14 -23.10
N GLU A 498 -23.70 -20.30 -22.92
CA GLU A 498 -24.98 -20.33 -22.22
C GLU A 498 -24.75 -20.30 -20.69
N PRO A 499 -25.56 -19.55 -19.93
CA PRO A 499 -25.47 -19.54 -18.48
C PRO A 499 -25.87 -20.89 -17.90
N VAL A 500 -25.16 -21.35 -16.86
CA VAL A 500 -25.55 -22.52 -16.08
C VAL A 500 -26.82 -22.17 -15.29
N THR A 501 -27.98 -22.51 -15.85
CA THR A 501 -29.25 -22.55 -15.12
C THR A 501 -29.69 -23.99 -14.97
N GLU A 502 -29.29 -24.65 -13.87
CA GLU A 502 -30.11 -25.70 -13.24
C GLU A 502 -29.55 -26.05 -11.85
N GLY A 503 -30.20 -25.52 -10.82
CA GLY A 503 -30.14 -26.11 -9.48
C GLY A 503 -31.10 -27.28 -9.42
N THR A 504 -30.58 -28.50 -9.31
CA THR A 504 -31.38 -29.68 -8.97
C THR A 504 -31.65 -29.70 -7.48
N GLU A 505 -32.92 -29.61 -7.08
CA GLU A 505 -33.36 -29.87 -5.70
C GLU A 505 -33.00 -31.29 -5.23
N PRO A 506 -32.66 -31.51 -3.94
CA PRO A 506 -32.44 -32.85 -3.41
C PRO A 506 -33.75 -33.45 -2.90
N THR A 507 -34.28 -34.46 -3.60
CA THR A 507 -35.30 -35.36 -3.03
C THR A 507 -34.66 -36.66 -2.53
N GLU A 508 -34.68 -36.82 -1.21
CA GLU A 508 -34.84 -38.07 -0.43
C GLU A 508 -33.63 -39.04 -0.28
N PRO A 509 -33.57 -39.83 0.83
CA PRO A 509 -32.36 -39.98 1.64
C PRO A 509 -31.51 -41.22 1.34
N VAL A 510 -30.22 -41.12 1.69
CA VAL A 510 -29.23 -42.21 1.67
C VAL A 510 -29.60 -43.30 2.69
N THR A 511 -29.85 -44.51 2.20
CA THR A 511 -29.87 -45.74 3.02
C THR A 511 -28.74 -46.68 2.60
N GLU A 512 -27.89 -46.95 3.58
CA GLU A 512 -27.01 -48.10 3.84
C GLU A 512 -26.00 -48.59 2.79
N ALA A 513 -24.77 -48.70 3.30
CA ALA A 513 -23.61 -49.33 2.72
C ALA A 513 -23.75 -50.87 2.64
N THR A 514 -23.19 -51.46 1.59
CA THR A 514 -22.74 -52.85 1.59
C THR A 514 -21.37 -52.98 0.92
N ASP A 515 -20.50 -53.69 1.61
CA ASP A 515 -19.08 -54.00 1.36
C ASP A 515 -18.89 -54.99 0.16
N PRO A 516 -17.68 -55.10 -0.42
CA PRO A 516 -17.42 -55.67 -1.75
C PRO A 516 -17.10 -57.17 -1.73
N THR A 517 -17.32 -57.85 -2.86
CA THR A 517 -16.80 -59.21 -3.10
C THR A 517 -16.29 -59.39 -4.55
N GLU A 518 -14.96 -59.36 -4.71
CA GLU A 518 -14.04 -60.13 -5.60
C GLU A 518 -14.30 -60.32 -7.13
N PRO A 519 -13.37 -60.90 -7.95
CA PRO A 519 -12.09 -60.32 -8.39
C PRO A 519 -11.81 -60.44 -9.93
N VAL A 520 -10.73 -59.76 -10.33
CA VAL A 520 -9.87 -59.79 -11.56
C VAL A 520 -10.02 -60.90 -12.62
N THR A 521 -10.05 -60.50 -13.90
CA THR A 521 -9.39 -61.08 -15.11
C THR A 521 -9.29 -59.93 -16.15
N GLU A 522 -8.30 -59.71 -17.02
CA GLU A 522 -7.17 -60.45 -17.60
C GLU A 522 -6.19 -59.39 -18.19
N GLY A 523 -4.88 -59.63 -18.12
CA GLY A 523 -3.85 -58.70 -18.61
C GLY A 523 -3.47 -58.93 -20.08
N THR A 524 -2.85 -57.91 -20.68
CA THR A 524 -1.97 -58.09 -21.85
C THR A 524 -0.67 -57.34 -21.60
N GLU A 525 0.43 -58.09 -21.56
CA GLU A 525 1.82 -57.61 -21.44
C GLU A 525 2.46 -57.45 -22.84
N PRO A 526 3.55 -56.65 -22.96
CA PRO A 526 4.16 -56.22 -24.21
C PRO A 526 5.37 -57.09 -24.64
N THR A 527 5.80 -56.92 -25.89
CA THR A 527 6.99 -57.56 -26.48
C THR A 527 8.23 -56.63 -26.50
N GLU A 528 9.21 -56.89 -25.62
CA GLU A 528 10.70 -57.07 -25.77
C GLU A 528 11.54 -56.35 -26.89
N PRO A 529 12.91 -56.25 -26.79
CA PRO A 529 13.83 -56.16 -25.62
C PRO A 529 15.10 -55.26 -25.75
N VAL A 530 15.62 -54.85 -24.57
CA VAL A 530 17.00 -54.79 -23.99
C VAL A 530 18.28 -54.66 -24.87
N THR A 531 19.22 -53.78 -24.47
CA THR A 531 20.64 -54.11 -24.08
C THR A 531 21.46 -52.89 -23.64
N GLY A 532 22.23 -53.03 -22.55
CA GLY A 532 23.37 -52.15 -22.24
C GLY A 532 23.67 -51.92 -20.74
N ALA A 533 24.05 -52.98 -20.01
CA ALA A 533 24.57 -52.86 -18.65
C ALA A 533 26.10 -52.76 -18.64
N THR A 534 26.67 -51.97 -17.72
CA THR A 534 27.95 -52.23 -17.05
C THR A 534 28.01 -51.51 -15.71
N ASP A 535 28.15 -52.29 -14.62
CA ASP A 535 28.75 -51.93 -13.33
C ASP A 535 29.88 -52.96 -13.09
N PRO A 536 30.95 -52.66 -12.32
CA PRO A 536 30.98 -53.25 -10.98
C PRO A 536 31.77 -52.48 -9.85
N THR A 537 31.37 -52.79 -8.60
CA THR A 537 32.17 -53.09 -7.37
C THR A 537 32.56 -52.02 -6.31
N GLU A 538 31.75 -51.93 -5.22
CA GLU A 538 31.97 -52.13 -3.74
C GLU A 538 33.35 -51.92 -3.00
N PRO A 539 33.45 -51.85 -1.62
CA PRO A 539 32.52 -51.42 -0.52
C PRO A 539 33.16 -50.71 0.75
N VAL A 540 32.34 -50.52 1.83
CA VAL A 540 32.53 -50.30 3.32
C VAL A 540 32.99 -48.92 3.86
N THR A 541 32.53 -48.31 4.99
CA THR A 541 31.95 -48.74 6.31
C THR A 541 31.22 -47.59 7.06
N GLU A 542 30.19 -47.96 7.87
CA GLU A 542 29.66 -47.43 9.17
C GLU A 542 29.37 -45.93 9.36
N GLY A 543 28.28 -45.45 9.98
CA GLY A 543 27.18 -46.07 10.73
C GLY A 543 26.65 -45.08 11.79
N THR A 544 25.33 -44.96 11.94
CA THR A 544 24.52 -44.85 13.20
C THR A 544 23.16 -44.16 12.94
N GLU A 545 22.08 -44.85 13.32
CA GLU A 545 20.68 -44.36 13.35
C GLU A 545 20.38 -43.55 14.64
N PRO A 546 19.17 -42.95 14.79
CA PRO A 546 18.04 -43.74 15.33
C PRO A 546 16.65 -43.50 14.71
N THR A 547 15.96 -44.61 14.48
CA THR A 547 14.55 -45.00 14.77
C THR A 547 13.45 -44.00 15.20
N GLU A 548 12.36 -44.12 14.43
CA GLU A 548 10.93 -44.33 14.78
C GLU A 548 10.00 -43.24 15.34
N SER A 549 8.72 -43.41 14.96
CA SER A 549 7.60 -42.48 15.01
C SER A 549 6.31 -43.17 15.53
N VAL A 550 5.49 -42.39 16.28
CA VAL A 550 4.02 -42.45 16.54
C VAL A 550 3.42 -43.59 17.40
N THR A 551 2.67 -43.24 18.47
CA THR A 551 1.21 -43.51 18.67
C THR A 551 0.63 -43.10 20.06
N GLU A 552 -0.58 -42.52 19.98
CA GLU A 552 -1.80 -42.55 20.85
C GLU A 552 -1.88 -42.04 22.32
N ALA A 553 -2.71 -40.98 22.44
CA ALA A 553 -3.86 -40.71 23.34
C ALA A 553 -3.92 -41.25 24.79
N ILE A 554 -4.11 -40.33 25.76
CA ILE A 554 -4.95 -40.58 26.95
C ILE A 554 -5.70 -39.30 27.37
N ASP A 555 -7.01 -39.45 27.55
CA ASP A 555 -7.99 -38.58 28.20
C ASP A 555 -7.63 -38.26 29.67
N SER A 556 -7.89 -37.04 30.14
CA SER A 556 -8.00 -36.77 31.57
C SER A 556 -8.97 -35.64 31.89
N THR A 557 -9.88 -35.99 32.79
CA THR A 557 -10.94 -35.19 33.40
C THR A 557 -10.41 -34.50 34.68
N GLU A 558 -10.87 -33.27 34.91
CA GLU A 558 -11.04 -32.58 36.21
C GLU A 558 -9.80 -32.03 36.98
N PRO A 559 -10.00 -31.01 37.85
CA PRO A 559 -9.12 -29.84 37.95
C PRO A 559 -8.18 -29.85 39.16
N VAL A 560 -7.04 -29.15 39.04
CA VAL A 560 -6.16 -28.84 40.18
C VAL A 560 -6.04 -27.34 40.39
N THR A 561 -6.49 -26.92 41.57
CA THR A 561 -6.28 -25.62 42.20
C THR A 561 -4.83 -25.48 42.70
N GLY A 562 -4.17 -24.34 42.47
CA GLY A 562 -2.85 -24.10 43.06
C GLY A 562 -2.12 -22.83 42.63
N ALA A 563 -2.23 -21.80 43.47
CA ALA A 563 -1.27 -20.73 43.77
C ALA A 563 -0.42 -20.11 42.63
N VAL A 564 -0.75 -18.87 42.26
CA VAL A 564 0.15 -17.93 41.57
C VAL A 564 0.97 -17.18 42.61
N SER A 565 2.31 -17.27 42.55
CA SER A 565 3.23 -16.33 43.19
C SER A 565 3.52 -15.17 42.23
N ALA A 566 3.38 -13.96 42.74
CA ALA A 566 3.76 -12.74 42.06
C ALA A 566 5.28 -12.53 42.17
N ASN A 567 5.94 -12.10 41.09
CA ASN A 567 7.03 -11.13 41.10
C ASN A 567 7.40 -10.72 39.67
N GLY A 568 7.43 -9.40 39.43
CA GLY A 568 7.96 -8.80 38.20
C GLY A 568 7.15 -7.61 37.70
N VAL A 569 7.18 -6.48 38.43
CA VAL A 569 6.79 -5.17 37.89
C VAL A 569 8.07 -4.46 37.47
N VAL A 570 8.19 -4.14 36.18
CA VAL A 570 9.07 -3.07 35.70
C VAL A 570 8.17 -1.88 35.40
N GLN A 571 8.49 -0.76 36.05
CA GLN A 571 7.75 0.49 35.99
C GLN A 571 8.56 1.48 35.13
N THR A 572 8.01 1.94 34.02
CA THR A 572 8.45 3.15 33.33
C THR A 572 7.28 4.15 33.32
N GLY A 573 7.50 5.33 33.89
CA GLY A 573 6.62 6.49 33.71
C GLY A 573 7.07 7.29 32.49
N GLY A 574 6.25 8.11 31.83
CA GLY A 574 4.83 8.33 31.94
C GLY A 574 4.33 9.31 30.87
N SER A 575 3.16 9.00 30.29
CA SER A 575 2.14 9.94 29.79
C SER A 575 0.89 9.12 29.41
N THR A 576 -0.30 9.54 29.83
CA THR A 576 -1.57 8.77 29.94
C THR A 576 -2.36 8.67 28.61
N PRO A 577 -3.41 7.81 28.43
CA PRO A 577 -3.78 6.55 29.07
C PRO A 577 -3.91 5.37 28.07
N PHE A 578 -3.19 4.26 28.28
CA PHE A 578 -3.46 3.02 27.52
C PHE A 578 -4.67 2.27 28.10
N ALA A 579 -5.66 1.98 27.25
CA ALA A 579 -6.55 0.86 27.47
C ALA A 579 -5.82 -0.41 27.00
N ILE A 580 -5.66 -1.39 27.89
CA ILE A 580 -5.13 -2.71 27.52
C ILE A 580 -6.33 -3.56 27.14
N LEU A 581 -6.34 -4.05 25.90
CA LEU A 581 -7.31 -4.99 25.37
C LEU A 581 -6.62 -6.35 25.25
N VAL A 582 -7.18 -7.37 25.89
CA VAL A 582 -6.65 -8.75 25.84
C VAL A 582 -7.69 -9.64 25.21
N PHE A 583 -7.29 -10.37 24.17
CA PHE A 583 -8.11 -11.39 23.52
C PHE A 583 -7.82 -12.76 24.11
N ILE A 584 -8.85 -13.42 24.62
CA ILE A 584 -8.76 -14.79 25.08
C ILE A 584 -9.70 -15.64 24.23
N PHE A 585 -9.10 -16.47 23.38
CA PHE A 585 -9.80 -17.44 22.55
C PHE A 585 -10.12 -18.67 23.39
N LEU A 586 -11.41 -18.95 23.58
CA LEU A 586 -11.87 -20.13 24.29
C LEU A 586 -12.01 -21.29 23.29
N ALA A 587 -11.75 -22.51 23.76
CA ALA A 587 -11.87 -23.73 22.96
C ALA A 587 -13.30 -23.98 22.41
N SER A 588 -14.31 -23.24 22.87
CA SER A 588 -15.68 -23.23 22.33
C SER A 588 -15.87 -22.37 21.08
N GLY A 589 -14.80 -21.75 20.55
CA GLY A 589 -14.87 -20.85 19.39
C GLY A 589 -15.40 -19.46 19.70
N SER A 590 -15.60 -19.12 20.98
CA SER A 590 -16.04 -17.78 21.42
C SER A 590 -14.86 -16.94 21.90
N ILE A 591 -14.89 -15.65 21.61
CA ILE A 591 -13.87 -14.69 22.05
C ILE A 591 -14.38 -13.96 23.28
N LEU A 592 -13.58 -13.96 24.35
CA LEU A 592 -13.89 -13.20 25.55
C LEU A 592 -13.14 -11.87 25.56
N PHE A 593 -13.87 -10.77 25.74
CA PHE A 593 -13.30 -9.43 25.77
C PHE A 593 -13.03 -9.00 27.20
N VAL A 594 -11.75 -8.75 27.49
CA VAL A 594 -11.33 -8.21 28.78
C VAL A 594 -10.57 -6.91 28.56
N PHE A 595 -11.12 -5.82 29.08
CA PHE A 595 -10.45 -4.52 29.04
C PHE A 595 -10.35 -3.88 30.42
N LYS A 596 -9.26 -3.14 30.63
CA LYS A 596 -8.98 -2.42 31.87
C LYS A 596 -9.13 -0.92 31.65
N LYS A 597 -10.07 -0.29 32.38
CA LYS A 597 -10.27 1.17 32.36
C LYS A 597 -10.25 1.69 33.80
N LYS A 598 -9.35 2.64 34.08
CA LYS A 598 -9.17 3.26 35.42
C LYS A 598 -9.06 2.24 36.58
N GLY A 599 -8.33 1.15 36.36
CA GLY A 599 -8.07 0.15 37.41
C GLY A 599 -9.18 -0.89 37.62
N LEU A 600 -10.31 -0.79 36.91
CA LEU A 600 -11.40 -1.78 36.94
C LEU A 600 -11.34 -2.66 35.68
N TRP A 601 -11.63 -3.95 35.87
CA TRP A 601 -11.70 -4.94 34.81
C TRP A 601 -13.16 -5.17 34.41
N PHE A 602 -13.42 -5.14 33.10
CA PHE A 602 -14.73 -5.40 32.52
C PHE A 602 -14.66 -6.63 31.62
N LYS A 603 -15.69 -7.48 31.67
CA LYS A 603 -15.82 -8.72 30.88
C LYS A 603 -17.07 -8.59 30.02
N LYS A 604 -16.97 -8.84 28.72
CA LYS A 604 -18.10 -9.06 27.82
C LYS A 604 -17.93 -10.36 27.06
#